data_AF-A0A6V7JK83-F1
#
_entry.id   AF-A0A6V7JK83-F1
#
_cell.length_a   1.000
_cell.length_b   1.000
_cell.length_c   1.000
_cell.angle_alpha   90.00
_cell.angle_beta   90.00
_cell.angle_gamma   90.00
#
_symmetry.space_group_name_H-M   'P 1'
#
loop_
_entity.id
_entity.type
_entity.pdbx_description
1 polymer ?
#
loop_
_entity_poly.entity_id
_entity_poly.type
_entity_poly.pdbx_seq_one_letter_code
_entity_poly.pdbx_strand_id
1 'polypeptide(L)'
;AWLTKTQTDVASEDTPTSLADAEKLLTQHQNIKEEIDNYTDDYSKMMEYGERLTTEAGDGDTQYMFLRERLNALKMGWEELHQMWANRQNLLSNSLNLQVFDRDARQAEVLLSQQEHHLAKDETPSNFEQAENMIKRHEAFMTTMDANDDKINSVVQFAGRLVDEGHFAADKVKKKAENINERRNVNRDKANQLMEKLKDQLQLQMFLQDCEELGEWIQEKHITAQDETYRSAKTVHSKWTRHQAFEAEIASNKDRLEQLQRAADDLINQKPELEQIIKPKVSELADQFEDLETTTHDKGERLFDANREVLIHQTCDDIDSWMNELEKQIESTDTGSDLASVNILMQKQQMIETQMAVKARQVTELDKQAEHLQRTTPEDKMEEIKVKKEKVAQRFAQLKEPLVERQRHLEKKKEAFQFRRDVEDEKLWIAEKMPQATSPEYGNSLFNVHMLKKKNQSLRTEIENHEPRINAVCSNGQKLIDEGHEATPEFNRLISELNEKWRELKEAVANRNNQLLQNEKAQQYFFDATEAESWMSEQ
;
A
#
# COMPACT_ATOMS: atom_id res chain seq x y z
N ALA A 1 4.08 -48.71 84.45
CA ALA A 1 4.04 -47.37 85.06
C ALA A 1 4.44 -46.30 84.05
N TRP A 2 5.71 -46.24 83.60
CA TRP A 2 6.12 -45.30 82.53
C TRP A 2 5.31 -45.50 81.24
N LEU A 3 5.23 -46.73 80.72
CA LEU A 3 4.48 -47.06 79.49
C LEU A 3 3.03 -46.53 79.52
N THR A 4 2.30 -46.81 80.60
CA THR A 4 0.92 -46.34 80.80
C THR A 4 0.81 -44.82 80.85
N LYS A 5 1.78 -44.14 81.47
CA LYS A 5 1.81 -42.67 81.51
C LYS A 5 2.02 -42.10 80.11
N THR A 6 3.03 -42.59 79.39
CA THR A 6 3.33 -42.14 78.02
C THR A 6 2.18 -42.46 77.05
N GLN A 7 1.52 -43.62 77.19
CA GLN A 7 0.29 -43.93 76.45
C GLN A 7 -0.83 -42.92 76.74
N THR A 8 -0.98 -42.48 78.00
CA THR A 8 -1.97 -41.44 78.38
C THR A 8 -1.60 -40.09 77.78
N ASP A 9 -0.32 -39.72 77.79
CA ASP A 9 0.18 -38.46 77.23
C ASP A 9 -0.01 -38.43 75.69
N VAL A 10 0.22 -39.55 74.99
CA VAL A 10 -0.06 -39.71 73.55
C VAL A 10 -1.56 -39.72 73.24
N ALA A 11 -2.38 -40.26 74.14
CA ALA A 11 -3.84 -40.34 73.99
C ALA A 11 -4.56 -38.99 74.21
N SER A 12 -3.85 -37.87 74.40
CA SER A 12 -4.46 -36.55 74.50
C SER A 12 -5.41 -36.28 73.33
N GLU A 13 -6.62 -35.79 73.64
CA GLU A 13 -7.64 -35.40 72.67
C GLU A 13 -7.44 -33.98 72.11
N ASP A 14 -6.37 -33.28 72.50
CA ASP A 14 -6.14 -31.89 72.10
C ASP A 14 -6.07 -31.77 70.57
N THR A 15 -6.89 -30.90 69.99
CA THR A 15 -6.89 -30.65 68.54
C THR A 15 -6.49 -29.20 68.29
N PRO A 16 -5.52 -28.92 67.40
CA PRO A 16 -5.01 -27.57 67.24
C PRO A 16 -6.04 -26.63 66.61
N THR A 17 -6.23 -25.48 67.25
CA THR A 17 -7.14 -24.41 66.81
C THR A 17 -6.48 -23.34 65.98
N SER A 18 -5.14 -23.26 65.99
CA SER A 18 -4.35 -22.31 65.22
C SER A 18 -3.05 -22.95 64.72
N LEU A 19 -2.36 -22.26 63.80
CA LEU A 19 -1.06 -22.71 63.29
C LEU A 19 -0.02 -22.82 64.41
N ALA A 20 0.04 -21.83 65.30
CA ALA A 20 0.96 -21.82 66.44
C ALA A 20 0.65 -22.96 67.43
N ASP A 21 -0.64 -23.25 67.65
CA ASP A 21 -1.05 -24.38 68.50
C ASP A 21 -0.68 -25.72 67.86
N ALA A 22 -0.84 -25.86 66.53
CA ALA A 22 -0.46 -27.07 65.80
C ALA A 22 1.05 -27.33 65.86
N GLU A 23 1.87 -26.31 65.64
CA GLU A 23 3.34 -26.40 65.74
C GLU A 23 3.77 -26.76 67.18
N LYS A 24 3.13 -26.17 68.18
CA LYS A 24 3.39 -26.47 69.60
C LYS A 24 3.03 -27.92 69.94
N LEU A 25 1.85 -28.40 69.54
CA LEU A 25 1.43 -29.79 69.81
C LEU A 25 2.33 -30.79 69.08
N LEU A 26 2.76 -30.51 67.85
CA LEU A 26 3.74 -31.33 67.14
C LEU A 26 5.10 -31.36 67.84
N THR A 27 5.56 -30.21 68.36
CA THR A 27 6.80 -30.14 69.13
C THR A 27 6.70 -30.97 70.42
N GLN A 28 5.58 -30.89 71.13
CA GLN A 28 5.32 -31.71 72.31
C GLN A 28 5.27 -33.21 71.97
N HIS A 29 4.63 -33.57 70.87
CA HIS A 29 4.57 -34.96 70.39
C HIS A 29 5.93 -35.51 69.94
N GLN A 30 6.78 -34.64 69.40
CA GLN A 30 8.17 -34.96 69.07
C GLN A 30 9.01 -35.19 70.33
N ASN A 31 8.80 -34.41 71.40
CA ASN A 31 9.47 -34.67 72.68
C ASN A 31 9.07 -36.03 73.27
N ILE A 32 7.79 -36.42 73.15
CA ILE A 32 7.34 -37.76 73.53
C ILE A 32 8.04 -38.84 72.69
N LYS A 33 8.27 -38.58 71.40
CA LYS A 33 9.03 -39.50 70.54
C LYS A 33 10.46 -39.70 71.03
N GLU A 34 11.14 -38.61 71.38
CA GLU A 34 12.49 -38.67 71.94
C GLU A 34 12.52 -39.43 73.27
N GLU A 35 11.50 -39.25 74.13
CA GLU A 35 11.36 -40.06 75.33
C GLU A 35 11.19 -41.56 74.99
N ILE A 36 10.33 -41.92 74.05
CA ILE A 36 10.15 -43.32 73.61
C ILE A 36 11.47 -43.90 73.09
N ASP A 37 12.19 -43.15 72.27
CA ASP A 37 13.46 -43.57 71.67
C ASP A 37 14.53 -43.79 72.75
N ASN A 38 14.58 -42.92 73.77
CA ASN A 38 15.51 -43.08 74.90
C ASN A 38 15.23 -44.36 75.72
N TYR A 39 13.97 -44.77 75.87
CA TYR A 39 13.60 -46.00 76.59
C TYR A 39 13.70 -47.27 75.73
N THR A 40 13.98 -47.16 74.43
CA THR A 40 13.96 -48.29 73.49
C THR A 40 15.05 -49.34 73.80
N ASP A 41 16.26 -48.89 74.13
CA ASP A 41 17.38 -49.79 74.48
C ASP A 41 17.12 -50.52 75.81
N ASP A 42 16.65 -49.78 76.82
CA ASP A 42 16.29 -50.34 78.13
C ASP A 42 15.13 -51.34 78.03
N TYR A 43 14.11 -51.03 77.23
CA TYR A 43 13.01 -51.95 76.93
C TYR A 43 13.52 -53.23 76.25
N SER A 44 14.38 -53.09 75.23
CA SER A 44 14.93 -54.23 74.49
C SER A 44 15.74 -55.17 75.40
N LYS A 45 16.62 -54.61 76.24
CA LYS A 45 17.39 -55.37 77.23
C LYS A 45 16.51 -56.04 78.28
N MET A 46 15.46 -55.37 78.75
CA MET A 46 14.50 -55.93 79.71
C MET A 46 13.74 -57.11 79.11
N MET A 47 13.29 -56.98 77.86
CA MET A 47 12.58 -58.04 77.14
C MET A 47 13.49 -59.24 76.89
N GLU A 48 14.71 -59.03 76.40
CA GLU A 48 15.69 -60.10 76.16
C GLU A 48 16.01 -60.87 77.45
N TYR A 49 16.22 -60.14 78.56
CA TYR A 49 16.47 -60.75 79.87
C TYR A 49 15.26 -61.57 80.38
N GLY A 50 14.05 -61.01 80.25
CA GLY A 50 12.81 -61.67 80.67
C GLY A 50 12.47 -62.90 79.83
N GLU A 51 12.68 -62.84 78.52
CA GLU A 51 12.49 -63.96 77.60
C GLU A 51 13.50 -65.08 77.87
N ARG A 52 14.78 -64.75 78.14
CA ARG A 52 15.78 -65.75 78.54
C ARG A 52 15.40 -66.48 79.83
N LEU A 53 14.99 -65.74 80.88
CA LEU A 53 14.55 -66.33 82.14
C LEU A 53 13.32 -67.24 82.00
N THR A 54 12.38 -66.88 81.14
CA THR A 54 11.16 -67.67 80.90
C THR A 54 11.39 -68.84 79.94
N THR A 55 12.48 -68.85 79.18
CA THR A 55 12.89 -69.97 78.30
C THR A 55 13.71 -71.01 79.05
N GLU A 56 14.52 -70.59 80.04
CA GLU A 56 15.35 -71.48 80.88
C GLU A 56 14.55 -72.24 81.95
N ALA A 57 13.39 -71.70 82.38
CA ALA A 57 12.47 -72.35 83.30
C ALA A 57 11.38 -73.12 82.53
N GLY A 58 11.28 -74.44 82.73
CA GLY A 58 10.25 -75.27 82.08
C GLY A 58 8.81 -74.89 82.47
N ASP A 59 7.83 -75.33 81.67
CA ASP A 59 6.38 -75.01 81.72
C ASP A 59 5.62 -75.32 83.05
N GLY A 60 6.31 -75.70 84.13
CA GLY A 60 5.71 -76.20 85.36
C GLY A 60 5.52 -75.18 86.50
N ASP A 61 6.11 -73.98 86.42
CA ASP A 61 6.08 -73.02 87.53
C ASP A 61 5.16 -71.82 87.25
N THR A 62 4.13 -71.69 88.08
CA THR A 62 3.16 -70.58 88.08
C THR A 62 3.80 -69.20 88.08
N GLN A 63 4.97 -69.01 88.69
CA GLN A 63 5.63 -67.70 88.72
C GLN A 63 6.19 -67.28 87.35
N TYR A 64 6.74 -68.23 86.57
CA TYR A 64 7.24 -67.97 85.22
C TYR A 64 6.10 -67.80 84.21
N MET A 65 4.96 -68.47 84.42
CA MET A 65 3.73 -68.20 83.65
C MET A 65 3.26 -66.76 83.82
N PHE A 66 3.14 -66.26 85.06
CA PHE A 66 2.77 -64.85 85.31
C PHE A 66 3.79 -63.86 84.74
N LEU A 67 5.09 -64.19 84.77
CA LEU A 67 6.12 -63.35 84.15
C LEU A 67 5.96 -63.30 82.63
N ARG A 68 5.68 -64.43 81.98
CA ARG A 68 5.44 -64.52 80.53
C ARG A 68 4.21 -63.71 80.10
N GLU A 69 3.12 -63.78 80.87
CA GLU A 69 1.94 -62.95 80.63
C GLU A 69 2.25 -61.45 80.75
N ARG A 70 3.05 -61.05 81.76
CA ARG A 70 3.47 -59.65 81.94
C ARG A 70 4.40 -59.15 80.84
N LEU A 71 5.34 -59.98 80.36
CA LEU A 71 6.19 -59.64 79.22
C LEU A 71 5.38 -59.50 77.94
N ASN A 72 4.40 -60.38 77.71
CA ASN A 72 3.51 -60.27 76.56
C ASN A 72 2.63 -59.01 76.62
N ALA A 73 2.07 -58.69 77.79
CA ALA A 73 1.32 -57.45 78.00
C ALA A 73 2.19 -56.19 77.79
N LEU A 74 3.47 -56.23 78.21
CA LEU A 74 4.42 -55.15 77.98
C LEU A 74 4.74 -55.00 76.50
N LYS A 75 4.92 -56.11 75.77
CA LYS A 75 5.14 -56.12 74.32
C LYS A 75 3.96 -55.54 73.55
N MET A 76 2.75 -56.01 73.86
CA MET A 76 1.52 -55.49 73.26
C MET A 76 1.36 -53.99 73.55
N GLY A 77 1.58 -53.56 74.79
CA GLY A 77 1.49 -52.13 75.15
C GLY A 77 2.57 -51.27 74.49
N TRP A 78 3.77 -51.81 74.26
CA TRP A 78 4.85 -51.11 73.54
C TRP A 78 4.53 -50.95 72.05
N GLU A 79 4.01 -52.01 71.40
CA GLU A 79 3.52 -51.96 70.01
C GLU A 79 2.34 -50.99 69.88
N GLU A 80 1.40 -51.04 70.82
CA GLU A 80 0.25 -50.13 70.89
C GLU A 80 0.71 -48.67 71.07
N LEU A 81 1.69 -48.39 71.93
CA LEU A 81 2.24 -47.04 72.10
C LEU A 81 2.81 -46.49 70.78
N HIS A 82 3.55 -47.31 70.02
CA HIS A 82 4.08 -46.91 68.71
C HIS A 82 2.97 -46.63 67.71
N GLN A 83 1.93 -47.47 67.69
CA GLN A 83 0.78 -47.29 66.82
C GLN A 83 -0.03 -46.04 67.19
N MET A 84 -0.29 -45.82 68.48
CA MET A 84 -0.94 -44.61 69.00
C MET A 84 -0.14 -43.36 68.64
N TRP A 85 1.19 -43.40 68.82
CA TRP A 85 2.07 -42.29 68.50
C TRP A 85 2.05 -41.97 67.00
N ALA A 86 2.13 -42.99 66.13
CA ALA A 86 2.08 -42.81 64.67
C ALA A 86 0.72 -42.26 64.20
N ASN A 87 -0.38 -42.78 64.74
CA ASN A 87 -1.73 -42.28 64.44
C ASN A 87 -1.89 -40.82 64.88
N ARG A 88 -1.41 -40.49 66.08
CA ARG A 88 -1.43 -39.12 66.62
C ARG A 88 -0.56 -38.18 65.80
N GLN A 89 0.62 -38.62 65.37
CA GLN A 89 1.51 -37.84 64.49
C GLN A 89 0.84 -37.52 63.15
N ASN A 90 0.19 -38.51 62.53
CA ASN A 90 -0.57 -38.31 61.29
C ASN A 90 -1.73 -37.33 61.51
N LEU A 91 -2.47 -37.44 62.61
CA LEU A 91 -3.56 -36.52 62.95
C LEU A 91 -3.06 -35.09 63.15
N LEU A 92 -1.97 -34.90 63.91
CA LEU A 92 -1.39 -33.59 64.17
C LEU A 92 -0.80 -32.97 62.90
N SER A 93 -0.13 -33.75 62.06
CA SER A 93 0.40 -33.30 60.77
C SER A 93 -0.72 -32.88 59.80
N ASN A 94 -1.78 -33.68 59.69
CA ASN A 94 -2.97 -33.32 58.92
C ASN A 94 -3.62 -32.04 59.47
N SER A 95 -3.76 -31.95 60.80
CA SER A 95 -4.33 -30.75 61.42
C SER A 95 -3.49 -29.49 61.17
N LEU A 96 -2.15 -29.59 61.19
CA LEU A 96 -1.25 -28.51 60.79
C LEU A 96 -1.50 -28.10 59.34
N ASN A 97 -1.54 -29.06 58.41
CA ASN A 97 -1.77 -28.82 57.00
C ASN A 97 -3.11 -28.10 56.76
N LEU A 98 -4.16 -28.47 57.49
CA LEU A 98 -5.45 -27.78 57.46
C LEU A 98 -5.33 -26.32 57.93
N GLN A 99 -4.57 -26.04 58.99
CA GLN A 99 -4.35 -24.68 59.49
C GLN A 99 -3.55 -23.82 58.50
N VAL A 100 -2.53 -24.40 57.84
CA VAL A 100 -1.78 -23.77 56.77
C VAL A 100 -2.70 -23.43 55.59
N PHE A 101 -3.51 -24.40 55.15
CA PHE A 101 -4.48 -24.19 54.07
C PHE A 101 -5.46 -23.08 54.42
N ASP A 102 -6.04 -23.10 55.62
CA ASP A 102 -7.02 -22.09 56.03
C ASP A 102 -6.43 -20.68 56.15
N ARG A 103 -5.15 -20.55 56.56
CA ARG A 103 -4.42 -19.28 56.54
C ARG A 103 -4.26 -18.76 55.12
N ASP A 104 -3.76 -19.59 54.21
CA ASP A 104 -3.45 -19.16 52.85
C ASP A 104 -4.74 -18.93 52.04
N ALA A 105 -5.78 -19.73 52.27
CA ALA A 105 -7.11 -19.52 51.70
C ALA A 105 -7.73 -18.18 52.15
N ARG A 106 -7.58 -17.79 53.42
CA ARG A 106 -8.03 -16.45 53.88
C ARG A 106 -7.27 -15.32 53.17
N GLN A 107 -5.96 -15.49 52.94
CA GLN A 107 -5.19 -14.49 52.19
C GLN A 107 -5.65 -14.39 50.74
N ALA A 108 -5.91 -15.53 50.08
CA ALA A 108 -6.46 -15.56 48.73
C ALA A 108 -7.86 -14.91 48.66
N GLU A 109 -8.75 -15.19 49.62
CA GLU A 109 -10.09 -14.57 49.69
C GLU A 109 -10.02 -13.05 49.86
N VAL A 110 -9.07 -12.52 50.64
CA VAL A 110 -8.85 -11.07 50.78
C VAL A 110 -8.42 -10.45 49.44
N LEU A 111 -7.49 -11.08 48.73
CA LEU A 111 -7.05 -10.62 47.41
C LEU A 111 -8.20 -10.61 46.39
N LEU A 112 -9.00 -11.69 46.35
CA LEU A 112 -10.17 -11.78 45.48
C LEU A 112 -11.23 -10.72 45.81
N SER A 113 -11.45 -10.44 47.10
CA SER A 113 -12.41 -9.42 47.53
C SER A 113 -11.95 -8.01 47.15
N GLN A 114 -10.64 -7.74 47.19
CA GLN A 114 -10.07 -6.48 46.72
C GLN A 114 -10.22 -6.32 45.19
N GLN A 115 -10.01 -7.39 44.43
CA GLN A 115 -10.25 -7.41 42.98
C GLN A 115 -11.72 -7.14 42.65
N GLU A 116 -12.65 -7.84 43.33
CA GLU A 116 -14.09 -7.63 43.17
C GLU A 116 -14.50 -6.18 43.43
N HIS A 117 -13.94 -5.56 44.47
CA HIS A 117 -14.22 -4.16 44.79
C HIS A 117 -13.73 -3.19 43.70
N HIS A 118 -12.56 -3.45 43.09
CA HIS A 118 -12.06 -2.65 41.98
C HIS A 118 -12.95 -2.81 40.74
N LEU A 119 -13.28 -4.06 40.38
CA LEU A 119 -14.06 -4.40 39.19
C LEU A 119 -15.55 -4.03 39.30
N ALA A 120 -16.06 -3.72 40.50
CA ALA A 120 -17.43 -3.27 40.70
C ALA A 120 -17.65 -1.80 40.30
N LYS A 121 -16.58 -1.03 40.05
CA LYS A 121 -16.69 0.37 39.64
C LYS A 121 -17.03 0.45 38.15
N ASP A 122 -18.26 0.84 37.84
CA ASP A 122 -18.69 1.13 36.46
C ASP A 122 -18.49 2.63 36.16
N GLU A 123 -17.24 3.01 35.94
CA GLU A 123 -16.87 4.35 35.47
C GLU A 123 -16.71 4.30 33.94
N THR A 124 -17.37 5.21 33.23
CA THR A 124 -17.20 5.37 31.78
C THR A 124 -16.43 6.67 31.52
N PRO A 125 -15.30 6.64 30.79
CA PRO A 125 -14.54 7.85 30.53
C PRO A 125 -15.29 8.79 29.57
N SER A 126 -15.27 10.08 29.91
CA SER A 126 -15.95 11.15 29.17
C SER A 126 -15.06 11.87 28.15
N ASN A 127 -13.74 11.67 28.19
CA ASN A 127 -12.78 12.25 27.25
C ASN A 127 -11.57 11.32 27.05
N PHE A 128 -10.75 11.63 26.05
CA PHE A 128 -9.56 10.87 25.68
C PHE A 128 -8.57 10.70 26.85
N GLU A 129 -8.22 11.78 27.55
CA GLU A 129 -7.25 11.74 28.66
C GLU A 129 -7.74 10.86 29.81
N GLN A 130 -9.04 10.92 30.14
CA GLN A 130 -9.63 10.07 31.15
C GLN A 130 -9.61 8.59 30.72
N ALA A 131 -9.91 8.30 29.45
CA ALA A 131 -9.86 6.94 28.91
C ALA A 131 -8.44 6.34 29.01
N GLU A 132 -7.41 7.09 28.59
CA GLU A 132 -6.01 6.66 28.71
C GLU A 132 -5.60 6.42 30.17
N ASN A 133 -5.96 7.34 31.07
CA ASN A 133 -5.64 7.22 32.48
C ASN A 133 -6.34 6.01 33.12
N MET A 134 -7.58 5.72 32.73
CA MET A 134 -8.31 4.55 33.19
C MET A 134 -7.68 3.24 32.68
N ILE A 135 -7.26 3.19 31.41
CA ILE A 135 -6.51 2.04 30.86
C ILE A 135 -5.22 1.82 31.65
N LYS A 136 -4.39 2.84 31.83
CA LYS A 136 -3.12 2.74 32.58
C LYS A 136 -3.33 2.22 34.00
N ARG A 137 -4.37 2.73 34.69
CA ARG A 137 -4.74 2.25 36.03
C ARG A 137 -5.19 0.78 36.01
N HIS A 138 -5.98 0.38 35.03
CA HIS A 138 -6.47 -0.99 34.89
C HIS A 138 -5.36 -1.98 34.48
N GLU A 139 -4.39 -1.55 33.67
CA GLU A 139 -3.17 -2.31 33.35
C GLU A 139 -2.31 -2.57 34.60
N ALA A 140 -2.12 -1.54 35.44
CA ALA A 140 -1.41 -1.69 36.71
C ALA A 140 -2.16 -2.64 37.66
N PHE A 141 -3.49 -2.57 37.69
CA PHE A 141 -4.33 -3.52 38.42
C PHE A 141 -4.15 -4.95 37.90
N MET A 142 -4.24 -5.17 36.58
CA MET A 142 -4.05 -6.48 35.95
C MET A 142 -2.66 -7.06 36.23
N THR A 143 -1.62 -6.25 36.17
CA THR A 143 -0.25 -6.66 36.53
C THR A 143 -0.17 -7.14 37.97
N THR A 144 -0.83 -6.43 38.89
CA THR A 144 -0.90 -6.82 40.31
C THR A 144 -1.76 -8.09 40.49
N MET A 145 -2.79 -8.26 39.66
CA MET A 145 -3.62 -9.46 39.63
C MET A 145 -2.80 -10.68 39.22
N ASP A 146 -2.04 -10.58 38.13
CA ASP A 146 -1.16 -11.64 37.62
C ASP A 146 -0.05 -11.99 38.63
N ALA A 147 0.58 -10.99 39.25
CA ALA A 147 1.61 -11.22 40.27
C ALA A 147 1.10 -11.96 41.53
N ASN A 148 -0.19 -11.81 41.85
CA ASN A 148 -0.81 -12.51 42.97
C ASN A 148 -1.48 -13.83 42.56
N ASP A 149 -1.59 -14.10 41.27
CA ASP A 149 -2.28 -15.25 40.71
C ASP A 149 -1.61 -16.56 41.13
N ASP A 150 -0.28 -16.60 41.11
CA ASP A 150 0.52 -17.75 41.54
C ASP A 150 0.23 -18.15 43.00
N LYS A 151 -0.03 -17.17 43.87
CA LYS A 151 -0.38 -17.44 45.29
C LYS A 151 -1.75 -18.09 45.39
N ILE A 152 -2.73 -17.61 44.64
CA ILE A 152 -4.08 -18.18 44.62
C ILE A 152 -4.06 -19.59 44.04
N ASN A 153 -3.32 -19.80 42.94
CA ASN A 153 -3.14 -21.12 42.34
C ASN A 153 -2.44 -22.10 43.29
N SER A 154 -1.45 -21.63 44.05
CA SER A 154 -0.75 -22.45 45.06
C SER A 154 -1.71 -22.95 46.15
N VAL A 155 -2.69 -22.14 46.57
CA VAL A 155 -3.73 -22.57 47.53
C VAL A 155 -4.60 -23.69 46.94
N VAL A 156 -5.02 -23.55 45.68
CA VAL A 156 -5.83 -24.56 44.99
C VAL A 156 -5.05 -25.86 44.78
N GLN A 157 -3.77 -25.77 44.40
CA GLN A 157 -2.90 -26.95 44.26
C GLN A 157 -2.64 -27.63 45.60
N PHE A 158 -2.44 -26.85 46.68
CA PHE A 158 -2.28 -27.41 48.02
C PHE A 158 -3.55 -28.13 48.48
N ALA A 159 -4.72 -27.54 48.24
CA ALA A 159 -6.00 -28.20 48.51
C ALA A 159 -6.14 -29.52 47.75
N GLY A 160 -5.77 -29.55 46.46
CA GLY A 160 -5.77 -30.77 45.65
C GLY A 160 -4.91 -31.88 46.28
N ARG A 161 -3.68 -31.55 46.69
CA ARG A 161 -2.80 -32.51 47.39
C ARG A 161 -3.43 -33.07 48.67
N LEU A 162 -4.04 -32.21 49.51
CA LEU A 162 -4.69 -32.68 50.74
C LEU A 162 -5.87 -33.62 50.45
N VAL A 163 -6.61 -33.37 49.37
CA VAL A 163 -7.71 -34.25 48.94
C VAL A 163 -7.17 -35.60 48.45
N ASP A 164 -6.12 -35.58 47.62
CA ASP A 164 -5.50 -36.78 47.06
C ASP A 164 -4.85 -37.67 48.14
N GLU A 165 -4.29 -37.06 49.19
CA GLU A 165 -3.71 -37.75 50.36
C GLU A 165 -4.78 -38.29 51.34
N GLY A 166 -6.07 -38.07 51.08
CA GLY A 166 -7.16 -38.59 51.92
C GLY A 166 -7.31 -37.86 53.26
N HIS A 167 -7.01 -36.56 53.29
CA HIS A 167 -7.12 -35.74 54.50
C HIS A 167 -8.53 -35.80 55.12
N PHE A 168 -8.64 -35.87 56.44
CA PHE A 168 -9.93 -36.05 57.14
C PHE A 168 -10.96 -34.94 56.86
N ALA A 169 -10.50 -33.73 56.49
CA ALA A 169 -11.33 -32.59 56.11
C ALA A 169 -11.41 -32.35 54.59
N ALA A 170 -11.10 -33.35 53.76
CA ALA A 170 -11.00 -33.24 52.29
C ALA A 170 -12.22 -32.56 51.65
N ASP A 171 -13.45 -32.92 52.04
CA ASP A 171 -14.66 -32.33 51.46
C ASP A 171 -14.76 -30.82 51.70
N LYS A 172 -14.39 -30.36 52.91
CA LYS A 172 -14.41 -28.94 53.27
C LYS A 172 -13.32 -28.16 52.52
N VAL A 173 -12.10 -28.74 52.46
CA VAL A 173 -10.95 -28.17 51.76
C VAL A 173 -11.26 -28.03 50.27
N LYS A 174 -11.79 -29.08 49.65
CA LYS A 174 -12.19 -29.11 48.24
C LYS A 174 -13.22 -28.03 47.93
N LYS A 175 -14.32 -27.98 48.69
CA LYS A 175 -15.39 -26.97 48.47
C LYS A 175 -14.87 -25.54 48.57
N LYS A 176 -13.96 -25.27 49.52
CA LYS A 176 -13.37 -23.94 49.69
C LYS A 176 -12.42 -23.59 48.54
N ALA A 177 -11.59 -24.53 48.10
CA ALA A 177 -10.71 -24.35 46.96
C ALA A 177 -11.47 -24.15 45.63
N GLU A 178 -12.55 -24.89 45.42
CA GLU A 178 -13.45 -24.72 44.27
C GLU A 178 -14.06 -23.31 44.25
N ASN A 179 -14.55 -22.80 45.39
CA ASN A 179 -15.08 -21.44 45.49
C ASN A 179 -14.02 -20.36 45.20
N ILE A 180 -12.80 -20.51 45.73
CA ILE A 180 -11.69 -19.59 45.44
C ILE A 180 -11.35 -19.60 43.94
N ASN A 181 -11.29 -20.79 43.33
CA ASN A 181 -10.98 -20.93 41.91
C ASN A 181 -12.08 -20.33 41.01
N GLU A 182 -13.35 -20.55 41.35
CA GLU A 182 -14.48 -19.97 40.63
C GLU A 182 -14.46 -18.43 40.71
N ARG A 183 -14.29 -17.86 41.91
CA ARG A 183 -14.17 -16.41 42.10
C ARG A 183 -12.99 -15.82 41.32
N ARG A 184 -11.84 -16.50 41.34
CA ARG A 184 -10.65 -16.13 40.56
C ARG A 184 -10.97 -16.03 39.07
N ASN A 185 -11.62 -17.04 38.50
CA ASN A 185 -11.95 -17.07 37.08
C ASN A 185 -12.95 -15.96 36.72
N VAL A 186 -14.00 -15.77 37.52
CA VAL A 186 -14.98 -14.68 37.33
C VAL A 186 -14.31 -13.31 37.38
N ASN A 187 -13.39 -13.08 38.32
CA ASN A 187 -12.64 -11.81 38.40
C ASN A 187 -11.75 -11.61 37.18
N ARG A 188 -11.05 -12.67 36.72
CA ARG A 188 -10.21 -12.62 35.52
C ARG A 188 -11.03 -12.25 34.28
N ASP A 189 -12.17 -12.90 34.09
CA ASP A 189 -13.05 -12.65 32.95
C ASP A 189 -13.60 -11.22 32.96
N LYS A 190 -14.08 -10.74 34.13
CA LYS A 190 -14.53 -9.35 34.29
C LYS A 190 -13.42 -8.34 34.03
N ALA A 191 -12.20 -8.61 34.49
CA ALA A 191 -11.07 -7.71 34.27
C ALA A 191 -10.69 -7.62 32.79
N ASN A 192 -10.73 -8.74 32.06
CA ASN A 192 -10.51 -8.75 30.61
C ASN A 192 -11.63 -8.00 29.86
N GLN A 193 -12.90 -8.25 30.20
CA GLN A 193 -14.04 -7.55 29.60
C GLN A 193 -13.97 -6.03 29.84
N LEU A 194 -13.59 -5.60 31.05
CA LEU A 194 -13.40 -4.18 31.36
C LEU A 194 -12.26 -3.57 30.54
N MET A 195 -11.17 -4.31 30.31
CA MET A 195 -10.07 -3.86 29.45
C MET A 195 -10.52 -3.67 28.01
N GLU A 196 -11.29 -4.61 27.45
CA GLU A 196 -11.86 -4.49 26.10
C GLU A 196 -12.81 -3.28 26.01
N LYS A 197 -13.74 -3.13 26.96
CA LYS A 197 -14.65 -1.98 27.03
C LYS A 197 -13.90 -0.64 27.09
N LEU A 198 -12.82 -0.56 27.88
CA LEU A 198 -12.01 0.66 27.98
C LEU A 198 -11.27 0.97 26.68
N LYS A 199 -10.77 -0.04 25.97
CA LYS A 199 -10.14 0.13 24.66
C LYS A 199 -11.13 0.60 23.60
N ASP A 200 -12.32 0.01 23.56
CA ASP A 200 -13.40 0.42 22.66
C ASP A 200 -13.77 1.90 22.92
N GLN A 201 -13.90 2.27 24.21
CA GLN A 201 -14.20 3.64 24.59
C GLN A 201 -13.05 4.62 24.26
N LEU A 202 -11.79 4.21 24.38
CA LEU A 202 -10.65 5.02 23.95
C LEU A 202 -10.72 5.31 22.44
N GLN A 203 -10.99 4.29 21.62
CA GLN A 203 -11.12 4.45 20.18
C GLN A 203 -12.27 5.41 19.82
N LEU A 204 -13.41 5.31 20.50
CA LEU A 204 -14.51 6.26 20.34
C LEU A 204 -14.08 7.69 20.71
N GLN A 205 -13.40 7.88 21.84
CA GLN A 205 -12.97 9.22 22.27
C GLN A 205 -11.91 9.83 21.35
N MET A 206 -11.00 9.02 20.79
CA MET A 206 -10.08 9.47 19.74
C MET A 206 -10.84 9.95 18.50
N PHE A 207 -11.81 9.16 18.04
CA PHE A 207 -12.62 9.52 16.88
C PHE A 207 -13.43 10.81 17.11
N LEU A 208 -14.01 10.99 18.30
CA LEU A 208 -14.74 12.21 18.64
C LEU A 208 -13.82 13.44 18.72
N GLN A 209 -12.60 13.28 19.24
CA GLN A 209 -11.58 14.34 19.20
C GLN A 209 -11.23 14.71 17.75
N ASP A 210 -11.00 13.75 16.86
CA ASP A 210 -10.72 14.00 15.45
C ASP A 210 -11.88 14.75 14.75
N CYS A 211 -13.13 14.40 15.13
CA CYS A 211 -14.33 15.12 14.67
C CYS A 211 -14.34 16.57 15.16
N GLU A 212 -14.05 16.80 16.43
CA GLU A 212 -14.02 18.16 17.02
C GLU A 212 -12.93 19.02 16.38
N GLU A 213 -11.71 18.48 16.20
CA GLU A 213 -10.62 19.20 15.54
C GLU A 213 -10.95 19.59 14.09
N LEU A 214 -11.56 18.66 13.32
CA LEU A 214 -12.00 18.97 11.97
C LEU A 214 -13.13 19.99 11.98
N GLY A 215 -14.07 19.87 12.91
CA GLY A 215 -15.18 20.81 13.08
C GLY A 215 -14.70 22.23 13.40
N GLU A 216 -13.77 22.38 14.34
CA GLU A 216 -13.15 23.68 14.66
C GLU A 216 -12.46 24.28 13.44
N TRP A 217 -11.72 23.48 12.69
CA TRP A 217 -11.08 23.91 11.45
C TRP A 217 -12.11 24.35 10.40
N ILE A 218 -13.18 23.58 10.17
CA ILE A 218 -14.26 23.94 9.23
C ILE A 218 -14.89 25.27 9.64
N GLN A 219 -15.20 25.45 10.93
CA GLN A 219 -15.78 26.69 11.45
C GLN A 219 -14.84 27.89 11.27
N GLU A 220 -13.55 27.76 11.57
CA GLU A 220 -12.55 28.81 11.35
C GLU A 220 -12.48 29.23 9.87
N LYS A 221 -12.44 28.24 8.97
CA LYS A 221 -12.40 28.48 7.52
C LYS A 221 -13.71 29.07 7.02
N HIS A 222 -14.84 28.63 7.54
CA HIS A 222 -16.15 29.17 7.19
C HIS A 222 -16.27 30.65 7.55
N ILE A 223 -15.81 31.04 8.75
CA ILE A 223 -15.72 32.46 9.14
C ILE A 223 -14.81 33.24 8.17
N THR A 224 -13.66 32.67 7.79
CA THR A 224 -12.73 33.28 6.83
C THR A 224 -13.32 33.41 5.43
N ALA A 225 -14.12 32.43 5.01
CA ALA A 225 -14.83 32.45 3.74
C ALA A 225 -15.90 33.55 3.74
N GLN A 226 -16.63 33.72 4.84
CA GLN A 226 -17.61 34.78 5.01
C GLN A 226 -17.00 36.17 5.19
N ASP A 227 -15.76 36.26 5.66
CA ASP A 227 -15.10 37.53 5.90
C ASP A 227 -14.91 38.35 4.60
N GLU A 228 -15.60 39.49 4.54
CA GLU A 228 -15.52 40.49 3.47
C GLU A 228 -14.38 41.51 3.66
N THR A 229 -13.57 41.38 4.71
CA THR A 229 -12.50 42.35 5.07
C THR A 229 -11.37 42.43 4.03
N TYR A 230 -11.41 41.59 2.98
CA TYR A 230 -10.62 41.75 1.76
C TYR A 230 -10.86 43.05 0.98
N ARG A 231 -11.80 43.91 1.41
CA ARG A 231 -11.97 45.30 0.92
C ARG A 231 -10.68 46.15 0.96
N SER A 232 -9.63 45.75 1.69
CA SER A 232 -8.34 46.49 1.76
C SER A 232 -7.32 46.16 0.65
N ALA A 233 -7.52 45.10 -0.13
CA ALA A 233 -6.55 44.73 -1.17
C ALA A 233 -6.64 45.67 -2.39
N LYS A 234 -5.52 46.30 -2.75
CA LYS A 234 -5.42 47.32 -3.82
C LYS A 234 -5.81 46.82 -5.21
N THR A 235 -5.77 45.52 -5.49
CA THR A 235 -6.07 44.95 -6.81
C THR A 235 -6.91 43.68 -6.73
N VAL A 236 -7.83 43.50 -7.69
CA VAL A 236 -8.73 42.34 -7.80
C VAL A 236 -7.94 41.05 -8.06
N HIS A 237 -6.88 41.11 -8.86
CA HIS A 237 -5.99 39.97 -9.12
C HIS A 237 -5.39 39.36 -7.84
N SER A 238 -4.91 40.19 -6.91
CA SER A 238 -4.38 39.71 -5.61
C SER A 238 -5.44 39.03 -4.75
N LYS A 239 -6.72 39.41 -4.90
CA LYS A 239 -7.84 38.76 -4.22
C LYS A 239 -8.12 37.38 -4.83
N TRP A 240 -8.13 37.30 -6.16
CA TRP A 240 -8.33 36.05 -6.90
C TRP A 240 -7.26 34.99 -6.59
N THR A 241 -5.97 35.35 -6.63
CA THR A 241 -4.89 34.39 -6.33
C THR A 241 -4.97 33.85 -4.90
N ARG A 242 -5.33 34.70 -3.94
CA ARG A 242 -5.54 34.25 -2.54
C ARG A 242 -6.75 33.35 -2.40
N HIS A 243 -7.84 33.65 -3.11
CA HIS A 243 -9.02 32.79 -3.15
C HIS A 243 -8.71 31.41 -3.73
N GLN A 244 -7.97 31.35 -4.84
CA GLN A 244 -7.55 30.09 -5.45
C GLN A 244 -6.68 29.24 -4.50
N ALA A 245 -5.78 29.88 -3.72
CA ALA A 245 -5.00 29.19 -2.71
C ALA A 245 -5.88 28.64 -1.57
N PHE A 246 -6.90 29.40 -1.17
CA PHE A 246 -7.87 28.99 -0.15
C PHE A 246 -8.76 27.82 -0.62
N GLU A 247 -9.22 27.83 -1.87
CA GLU A 247 -9.95 26.70 -2.48
C GLU A 247 -9.09 25.43 -2.54
N ALA A 248 -7.81 25.56 -2.89
CA ALA A 248 -6.88 24.43 -2.89
C ALA A 248 -6.66 23.86 -1.48
N GLU A 249 -6.63 24.71 -0.44
CA GLU A 249 -6.54 24.29 0.96
C GLU A 249 -7.79 23.50 1.40
N ILE A 250 -9.00 23.97 1.04
CA ILE A 250 -10.25 23.26 1.33
C ILE A 250 -10.28 21.92 0.60
N ALA A 251 -9.96 21.90 -0.70
CA ALA A 251 -9.92 20.68 -1.49
C ALA A 251 -8.96 19.63 -0.90
N SER A 252 -7.79 20.05 -0.40
CA SER A 252 -6.85 19.13 0.25
C SER A 252 -7.36 18.58 1.59
N ASN A 253 -8.27 19.26 2.28
CA ASN A 253 -8.87 18.79 3.54
C ASN A 253 -10.11 17.94 3.32
N LYS A 254 -10.65 17.88 2.10
CA LYS A 254 -11.73 16.96 1.74
C LYS A 254 -11.34 15.49 1.98
N ASP A 255 -10.09 15.15 1.69
CA ASP A 255 -9.52 13.82 1.97
C ASP A 255 -9.58 13.47 3.47
N ARG A 256 -9.42 14.46 4.37
CA ARG A 256 -9.52 14.25 5.83
C ARG A 256 -10.95 13.92 6.24
N LEU A 257 -11.95 14.59 5.67
CA LEU A 257 -13.37 14.27 5.90
C LEU A 257 -13.72 12.86 5.40
N GLU A 258 -13.28 12.49 4.20
CA GLU A 258 -13.53 11.15 3.64
C GLU A 258 -12.87 10.04 4.48
N GLN A 259 -11.65 10.28 4.98
CA GLN A 259 -10.97 9.34 5.88
C GLN A 259 -11.74 9.18 7.19
N LEU A 260 -12.25 10.28 7.75
CA LEU A 260 -13.05 10.28 8.97
C LEU A 260 -14.38 9.52 8.75
N GLN A 261 -15.03 9.69 7.60
CA GLN A 261 -16.23 8.93 7.23
C GLN A 261 -15.95 7.42 7.13
N ARG A 262 -14.83 7.01 6.52
CA ARG A 262 -14.45 5.60 6.46
C ARG A 262 -14.14 5.03 7.85
N ALA A 263 -13.43 5.79 8.68
CA ALA A 263 -13.15 5.39 10.06
C ALA A 263 -14.45 5.24 10.88
N ALA A 264 -15.44 6.11 10.63
CA ALA A 264 -16.76 6.01 11.24
C ALA A 264 -17.48 4.71 10.84
N ASP A 265 -17.51 4.39 9.54
CA ASP A 265 -18.12 3.16 9.03
C ASP A 265 -17.43 1.92 9.62
N ASP A 266 -16.09 1.91 9.69
CA ASP A 266 -15.32 0.82 10.28
C ASP A 266 -15.61 0.63 11.78
N LEU A 267 -15.72 1.72 12.54
CA LEU A 267 -16.10 1.67 13.96
C LEU A 267 -17.54 1.17 14.15
N ILE A 268 -18.48 1.64 13.32
CA ILE A 268 -19.89 1.19 13.36
C ILE A 268 -20.00 -0.29 13.00
N ASN A 269 -19.25 -0.76 12.00
CA ASN A 269 -19.22 -2.16 11.60
C ASN A 269 -18.68 -3.08 12.71
N GLN A 270 -17.70 -2.60 13.47
CA GLN A 270 -17.15 -3.34 14.62
C GLN A 270 -18.09 -3.30 15.83
N LYS A 271 -18.77 -2.15 16.05
CA LYS A 271 -19.59 -1.86 17.24
C LYS A 271 -20.87 -1.11 16.85
N PRO A 272 -21.93 -1.82 16.43
CA PRO A 272 -23.19 -1.20 15.99
C PRO A 272 -23.85 -0.30 17.03
N GLU A 273 -23.61 -0.54 18.32
CA GLU A 273 -24.09 0.30 19.43
C GLU A 273 -23.57 1.74 19.38
N LEU A 274 -22.44 1.99 18.72
CA LEU A 274 -21.85 3.33 18.60
C LEU A 274 -22.49 4.18 17.48
N GLU A 275 -23.31 3.56 16.60
CA GLU A 275 -23.93 4.25 15.46
C GLU A 275 -24.71 5.49 15.89
N GLN A 276 -25.43 5.42 17.01
CA GLN A 276 -26.27 6.51 17.51
C GLN A 276 -25.45 7.75 17.91
N ILE A 277 -24.16 7.58 18.21
CA ILE A 277 -23.25 8.65 18.62
C ILE A 277 -22.45 9.16 17.41
N ILE A 278 -21.91 8.24 16.61
CA ILE A 278 -20.98 8.55 15.51
C ILE A 278 -21.72 9.20 14.33
N LYS A 279 -22.83 8.60 13.90
CA LYS A 279 -23.51 9.00 12.65
C LYS A 279 -24.00 10.45 12.64
N PRO A 280 -24.62 10.99 13.71
CA PRO A 280 -25.00 12.39 13.75
C PRO A 280 -23.80 13.33 13.64
N LYS A 281 -22.66 12.99 14.26
CA LYS A 281 -21.45 13.81 14.24
C LYS A 281 -20.80 13.88 12.86
N VAL A 282 -20.73 12.74 12.18
CA VAL A 282 -20.19 12.67 10.82
C VAL A 282 -21.09 13.40 9.83
N SER A 283 -22.42 13.25 9.96
CA SER A 283 -23.38 13.99 9.12
C SER A 283 -23.27 15.49 9.32
N GLU A 284 -23.21 15.94 10.59
CA GLU A 284 -23.04 17.37 10.92
C GLU A 284 -21.75 17.94 10.31
N LEU A 285 -20.63 17.22 10.38
CA LEU A 285 -19.37 17.64 9.76
C LEU A 285 -19.45 17.68 8.22
N ALA A 286 -20.12 16.70 7.60
CA ALA A 286 -20.31 16.67 6.16
C ALA A 286 -21.14 17.87 5.68
N ASP A 287 -22.24 18.17 6.38
CA ASP A 287 -23.12 19.30 6.07
C ASP A 287 -22.36 20.64 6.24
N GLN A 288 -21.57 20.79 7.32
CA GLN A 288 -20.76 21.99 7.54
C GLN A 288 -19.66 22.15 6.47
N PHE A 289 -19.05 21.05 6.01
CA PHE A 289 -18.05 21.10 4.96
C PHE A 289 -18.67 21.45 3.60
N GLU A 290 -19.86 20.93 3.29
CA GLU A 290 -20.60 21.28 2.07
C GLU A 290 -21.01 22.77 2.06
N ASP A 291 -21.42 23.31 3.20
CA ASP A 291 -21.71 24.75 3.35
C ASP A 291 -20.45 25.61 3.15
N LEU A 292 -19.29 25.16 3.67
CA LEU A 292 -18.00 25.79 3.43
C LEU A 292 -17.59 25.75 1.95
N GLU A 293 -17.74 24.61 1.28
CA GLU A 293 -17.47 24.46 -0.16
C GLU A 293 -18.36 25.40 -0.98
N THR A 294 -19.65 25.43 -0.69
CA THR A 294 -20.63 26.27 -1.38
C THR A 294 -20.34 27.76 -1.16
N THR A 295 -20.13 28.18 0.08
CA THR A 295 -19.82 29.58 0.43
C THR A 295 -18.51 30.04 -0.24
N THR A 296 -17.52 29.17 -0.29
CA THR A 296 -16.24 29.47 -0.95
C THR A 296 -16.43 29.56 -2.47
N HIS A 297 -17.17 28.63 -3.06
CA HIS A 297 -17.46 28.63 -4.49
C HIS A 297 -18.19 29.92 -4.92
N ASP A 298 -19.26 30.30 -4.22
CA ASP A 298 -20.03 31.52 -4.49
C ASP A 298 -19.16 32.78 -4.38
N LYS A 299 -18.24 32.81 -3.40
CA LYS A 299 -17.25 33.90 -3.27
C LYS A 299 -16.29 33.93 -4.44
N GLY A 300 -15.84 32.76 -4.90
CA GLY A 300 -15.03 32.60 -6.10
C GLY A 300 -15.72 33.17 -7.33
N GLU A 301 -16.98 32.80 -7.58
CA GLU A 301 -17.76 33.32 -8.71
C GLU A 301 -17.89 34.86 -8.66
N ARG A 302 -18.19 35.43 -7.49
CA ARG A 302 -18.28 36.89 -7.32
C ARG A 302 -16.94 37.60 -7.55
N LEU A 303 -15.84 37.02 -7.09
CA LEU A 303 -14.49 37.56 -7.33
C LEU A 303 -14.10 37.44 -8.80
N PHE A 304 -14.45 36.33 -9.44
CA PHE A 304 -14.24 36.10 -10.86
C PHE A 304 -15.01 37.14 -11.68
N ASP A 305 -16.29 37.35 -11.39
CA ASP A 305 -17.12 38.35 -12.04
C ASP A 305 -16.57 39.77 -11.86
N ALA A 306 -16.12 40.13 -10.65
CA ALA A 306 -15.47 41.41 -10.39
C ALA A 306 -14.14 41.59 -11.14
N ASN A 307 -13.44 40.50 -11.48
CA ASN A 307 -12.19 40.51 -12.23
C ASN A 307 -12.38 40.32 -13.75
N ARG A 308 -13.58 39.95 -14.19
CA ARG A 308 -13.83 39.51 -15.57
C ARG A 308 -13.58 40.62 -16.59
N GLU A 309 -13.91 41.88 -16.25
CA GLU A 309 -13.58 43.06 -17.06
C GLU A 309 -12.06 43.15 -17.32
N VAL A 310 -11.24 43.01 -16.28
CA VAL A 310 -9.77 43.09 -16.38
C VAL A 310 -9.20 41.93 -17.20
N LEU A 311 -9.71 40.71 -16.99
CA LEU A 311 -9.28 39.51 -17.72
C LEU A 311 -9.59 39.61 -19.22
N ILE A 312 -10.75 40.15 -19.59
CA ILE A 312 -11.09 40.37 -21.00
C ILE A 312 -10.15 41.39 -21.63
N HIS A 313 -9.88 42.51 -20.95
CA HIS A 313 -8.93 43.50 -21.46
C HIS A 313 -7.53 42.91 -21.65
N GLN A 314 -7.01 42.19 -20.66
CA GLN A 314 -5.69 41.57 -20.75
C GLN A 314 -5.63 40.52 -21.87
N THR A 315 -6.66 39.69 -22.03
CA THR A 315 -6.70 38.68 -23.09
C THR A 315 -6.77 39.34 -24.48
N CYS A 316 -7.57 40.41 -24.62
CA CYS A 316 -7.60 41.20 -25.87
C CYS A 316 -6.24 41.82 -26.19
N ASP A 317 -5.56 42.41 -25.20
CA ASP A 317 -4.26 43.06 -25.39
C ASP A 317 -3.15 42.01 -25.70
N ASP A 318 -3.19 40.84 -25.07
CA ASP A 318 -2.28 39.71 -25.34
C ASP A 318 -2.48 39.15 -26.77
N ILE A 319 -3.73 39.04 -27.20
CA ILE A 319 -4.09 38.63 -28.55
C ILE A 319 -3.63 39.69 -29.58
N ASP A 320 -3.85 40.98 -29.31
CA ASP A 320 -3.42 42.08 -30.18
C ASP A 320 -1.88 42.15 -30.32
N SER A 321 -1.16 41.95 -29.21
CA SER A 321 0.31 41.87 -29.20
C SER A 321 0.83 40.68 -30.01
N TRP A 322 0.23 39.49 -29.85
CA TRP A 322 0.57 38.31 -30.65
C TRP A 322 0.28 38.52 -32.14
N MET A 323 -0.84 39.15 -32.49
CA MET A 323 -1.16 39.48 -33.89
C MET A 323 -0.16 40.47 -34.48
N ASN A 324 0.28 41.48 -33.72
CA ASN A 324 1.32 42.42 -34.18
C ASN A 324 2.63 41.70 -34.50
N GLU A 325 3.01 40.70 -33.70
CA GLU A 325 4.20 39.88 -33.96
C GLU A 325 4.00 38.97 -35.18
N LEU A 326 2.81 38.38 -35.32
CA LEU A 326 2.47 37.54 -36.46
C LEU A 326 2.47 38.31 -37.78
N GLU A 327 1.89 39.51 -37.81
CA GLU A 327 1.88 40.39 -38.97
C GLU A 327 3.29 40.70 -39.47
N LYS A 328 4.21 41.07 -38.56
CA LYS A 328 5.63 41.27 -38.90
C LYS A 328 6.28 40.02 -39.49
N GLN A 329 5.92 38.84 -38.98
CA GLN A 329 6.42 37.57 -39.52
C GLN A 329 5.83 37.22 -40.89
N ILE A 330 4.60 37.65 -41.20
CA ILE A 330 3.96 37.48 -42.51
C ILE A 330 4.50 38.48 -43.54
N GLU A 331 4.84 39.71 -43.13
CA GLU A 331 5.46 40.71 -44.00
C GLU A 331 6.83 40.27 -44.55
N SER A 332 7.52 39.37 -43.85
CA SER A 332 8.75 38.76 -44.38
C SER A 332 8.43 37.88 -45.60
N THR A 333 8.82 38.34 -46.79
CA THR A 333 8.63 37.64 -48.08
C THR A 333 9.59 36.45 -48.29
N ASP A 334 10.27 36.01 -47.23
CA ASP A 334 11.18 34.87 -47.28
C ASP A 334 10.39 33.58 -47.54
N THR A 335 10.63 33.04 -48.72
CA THR A 335 9.96 31.84 -49.24
C THR A 335 10.96 30.69 -49.44
N GLY A 336 12.16 30.80 -48.85
CA GLY A 336 13.21 29.79 -48.94
C GLY A 336 13.85 29.68 -50.33
N SER A 337 15.14 29.33 -50.34
CA SER A 337 15.96 29.14 -51.55
C SER A 337 16.26 27.68 -51.87
N ASP A 338 16.00 26.77 -50.94
CA ASP A 338 16.27 25.33 -51.08
C ASP A 338 15.25 24.48 -50.31
N LEU A 339 15.30 23.16 -50.49
CA LEU A 339 14.37 22.23 -49.85
C LEU A 339 14.43 22.26 -48.31
N ALA A 340 15.60 22.50 -47.72
CA ALA A 340 15.77 22.51 -46.27
C ALA A 340 15.14 23.77 -45.65
N SER A 341 15.44 24.94 -46.21
CA SER A 341 14.86 26.23 -45.83
C SER A 341 13.35 26.27 -46.00
N VAL A 342 12.81 25.75 -47.11
CA VAL A 342 11.35 25.66 -47.31
C VAL A 342 10.70 24.72 -46.30
N ASN A 343 11.31 23.57 -45.97
CA ASN A 343 10.77 22.67 -44.94
C ASN A 343 10.77 23.31 -43.53
N ILE A 344 11.81 24.08 -43.18
CA ILE A 344 11.84 24.85 -41.93
C ILE A 344 10.72 25.89 -41.90
N LEU A 345 10.51 26.62 -43.00
CA LEU A 345 9.42 27.60 -43.12
C LEU A 345 8.04 26.94 -43.04
N MET A 346 7.85 25.76 -43.63
CA MET A 346 6.62 24.96 -43.49
C MET A 346 6.36 24.53 -42.04
N GLN A 347 7.39 24.11 -41.30
CA GLN A 347 7.23 23.78 -39.88
C GLN A 347 6.84 25.00 -39.04
N LYS A 348 7.44 26.16 -39.32
CA LYS A 348 7.06 27.43 -38.67
C LYS A 348 5.61 27.81 -38.99
N GLN A 349 5.18 27.66 -40.24
CA GLN A 349 3.80 27.88 -40.66
C GLN A 349 2.82 26.95 -39.92
N GLN A 350 3.14 25.67 -39.78
CA GLN A 350 2.32 24.72 -39.01
C GLN A 350 2.19 25.11 -37.52
N MET A 351 3.28 25.62 -36.93
CA MET A 351 3.27 26.13 -35.56
C MET A 351 2.34 27.35 -35.43
N ILE A 352 2.43 28.28 -36.39
CA ILE A 352 1.54 29.45 -36.48
C ILE A 352 0.07 29.03 -36.56
N GLU A 353 -0.27 28.06 -37.42
CA GLU A 353 -1.64 27.55 -37.56
C GLU A 353 -2.16 26.92 -36.27
N THR A 354 -1.30 26.17 -35.57
CA THR A 354 -1.66 25.58 -34.27
C THR A 354 -1.93 26.67 -33.23
N GLN A 355 -1.08 27.70 -33.16
CA GLN A 355 -1.29 28.85 -32.28
C GLN A 355 -2.55 29.63 -32.67
N MET A 356 -2.80 29.83 -33.96
CA MET A 356 -4.00 30.50 -34.47
C MET A 356 -5.28 29.77 -34.04
N ALA A 357 -5.28 28.42 -34.06
CA ALA A 357 -6.40 27.63 -33.58
C ALA A 357 -6.64 27.80 -32.06
N VAL A 358 -5.57 27.86 -31.26
CA VAL A 358 -5.66 28.14 -29.81
C VAL A 358 -6.22 29.54 -29.57
N LYS A 359 -5.71 30.56 -30.28
CA LYS A 359 -6.18 31.94 -30.14
C LYS A 359 -7.62 32.12 -30.62
N ALA A 360 -8.04 31.44 -31.70
CA ALA A 360 -9.43 31.45 -32.16
C ALA A 360 -10.39 30.93 -31.08
N ARG A 361 -10.01 29.86 -30.35
CA ARG A 361 -10.79 29.39 -29.20
C ARG A 361 -10.86 30.42 -28.08
N GLN A 362 -9.75 31.12 -27.79
CA GLN A 362 -9.72 32.20 -26.81
C GLN A 362 -10.67 33.35 -27.21
N VAL A 363 -10.72 33.73 -28.48
CA VAL A 363 -11.67 34.75 -28.98
C VAL A 363 -13.12 34.30 -28.79
N THR A 364 -13.47 33.05 -29.14
CA THR A 364 -14.83 32.51 -28.91
C THR A 364 -15.17 32.44 -27.42
N GLU A 365 -14.20 32.18 -26.55
CA GLU A 365 -14.42 32.17 -25.11
C GLU A 365 -14.65 33.60 -24.56
N LEU A 366 -13.96 34.60 -25.11
CA LEU A 366 -14.24 36.01 -24.83
C LEU A 366 -15.66 36.43 -25.26
N ASP A 367 -16.24 35.78 -26.27
CA ASP A 367 -17.66 35.96 -26.63
C ASP A 367 -18.60 35.55 -25.51
N LYS A 368 -18.44 34.34 -25.00
CA LYS A 368 -19.25 33.84 -23.87
C LYS A 368 -19.05 34.67 -22.60
N GLN A 369 -17.81 35.06 -22.31
CA GLN A 369 -17.51 35.86 -21.11
C GLN A 369 -18.09 37.28 -21.20
N ALA A 370 -18.09 37.89 -22.39
CA ALA A 370 -18.68 39.20 -22.62
C ALA A 370 -20.22 39.18 -22.54
N GLU A 371 -20.88 38.13 -23.04
CA GLU A 371 -22.34 37.95 -22.90
C GLU A 371 -22.76 37.91 -21.43
N HIS A 372 -21.93 37.28 -20.58
CA HIS A 372 -22.22 37.15 -19.16
C HIS A 372 -22.03 38.48 -18.40
N LEU A 373 -21.05 39.30 -18.78
CA LEU A 373 -20.81 40.66 -18.25
C LEU A 373 -21.87 41.67 -18.71
N GLN A 374 -22.50 41.44 -19.86
CA GLN A 374 -23.52 42.34 -20.41
C GLN A 374 -24.72 42.54 -19.46
N ARG A 375 -24.92 41.63 -18.50
CA ARG A 375 -25.99 41.72 -17.49
C ARG A 375 -25.61 42.51 -16.24
N THR A 376 -24.32 42.73 -16.00
CA THR A 376 -23.80 43.17 -14.69
C THR A 376 -22.96 44.45 -14.76
N THR A 377 -22.52 44.85 -15.96
CA THR A 377 -21.58 45.98 -16.15
C THR A 377 -22.28 47.21 -16.75
N PRO A 378 -21.89 48.44 -16.36
CA PRO A 378 -22.38 49.66 -16.99
C PRO A 378 -22.17 49.68 -18.52
N GLU A 379 -23.14 50.24 -19.24
CA GLU A 379 -23.20 50.24 -20.72
C GLU A 379 -21.93 50.81 -21.36
N ASP A 380 -21.38 51.89 -20.79
CA ASP A 380 -20.19 52.58 -21.30
C ASP A 380 -18.94 51.67 -21.36
N LYS A 381 -18.71 50.88 -20.30
CA LYS A 381 -17.59 49.92 -20.21
C LYS A 381 -17.81 48.70 -21.10
N MET A 382 -19.07 48.28 -21.25
CA MET A 382 -19.42 47.19 -22.15
C MET A 382 -19.15 47.60 -23.61
N GLU A 383 -19.37 48.87 -23.96
CA GLU A 383 -19.06 49.37 -25.29
C GLU A 383 -17.56 49.37 -25.58
N GLU A 384 -16.71 49.76 -24.62
CA GLU A 384 -15.25 49.65 -24.75
C GLU A 384 -14.78 48.20 -24.99
N ILE A 385 -15.35 47.23 -24.26
CA ILE A 385 -15.07 45.80 -24.44
C ILE A 385 -15.50 45.33 -25.83
N LYS A 386 -16.72 45.69 -26.28
CA LYS A 386 -17.22 45.32 -27.61
C LYS A 386 -16.31 45.85 -28.71
N VAL A 387 -15.90 47.13 -28.64
CA VAL A 387 -15.01 47.74 -29.62
C VAL A 387 -13.66 47.03 -29.68
N LYS A 388 -13.05 46.74 -28.52
CA LYS A 388 -11.77 45.98 -28.48
C LYS A 388 -11.92 44.58 -29.06
N LYS A 389 -13.00 43.87 -28.74
CA LYS A 389 -13.26 42.52 -29.26
C LYS A 389 -13.51 42.50 -30.76
N GLU A 390 -14.30 43.42 -31.27
CA GLU A 390 -14.56 43.57 -32.70
C GLU A 390 -13.25 43.84 -33.45
N LYS A 391 -12.39 44.72 -32.91
CA LYS A 391 -11.05 44.96 -33.46
C LYS A 391 -10.23 43.68 -33.53
N VAL A 392 -10.20 42.88 -32.46
CA VAL A 392 -9.48 41.59 -32.44
C VAL A 392 -10.06 40.61 -33.46
N ALA A 393 -11.39 40.46 -33.52
CA ALA A 393 -12.06 39.57 -34.46
C ALA A 393 -11.80 39.97 -35.93
N GLN A 394 -11.85 41.26 -36.24
CA GLN A 394 -11.53 41.79 -37.57
C GLN A 394 -10.08 41.49 -37.96
N ARG A 395 -9.11 41.67 -37.05
CA ARG A 395 -7.71 41.34 -37.32
C ARG A 395 -7.51 39.82 -37.52
N PHE A 396 -8.17 38.97 -36.74
CA PHE A 396 -8.17 37.52 -36.95
C PHE A 396 -8.65 37.15 -38.36
N ALA A 397 -9.73 37.79 -38.81
CA ALA A 397 -10.27 37.58 -40.15
C ALA A 397 -9.28 38.03 -41.24
N GLN A 398 -8.65 39.20 -41.06
CA GLN A 398 -7.68 39.75 -42.00
C GLN A 398 -6.40 38.91 -42.13
N LEU A 399 -5.96 38.24 -41.07
CA LEU A 399 -4.73 37.44 -41.08
C LEU A 399 -4.92 36.03 -41.65
N LYS A 400 -6.16 35.53 -41.68
CA LYS A 400 -6.45 34.17 -42.15
C LYS A 400 -6.10 33.96 -43.62
N GLU A 401 -6.48 34.89 -44.48
CA GLU A 401 -6.26 34.77 -45.93
C GLU A 401 -4.76 34.86 -46.31
N PRO A 402 -3.97 35.83 -45.82
CA PRO A 402 -2.52 35.87 -46.04
C PRO A 402 -1.78 34.61 -45.58
N LEU A 403 -2.19 34.00 -44.46
CA LEU A 403 -1.58 32.76 -43.96
C LEU A 403 -1.85 31.57 -44.87
N VAL A 404 -3.09 31.43 -45.35
CA VAL A 404 -3.47 30.36 -46.29
C VAL A 404 -2.72 30.55 -47.62
N GLU A 405 -2.60 31.78 -48.11
CA GLU A 405 -1.86 32.04 -49.34
C GLU A 405 -0.35 31.76 -49.16
N ARG A 406 0.25 32.15 -48.01
CA ARG A 406 1.64 31.82 -47.68
C ARG A 406 1.86 30.31 -47.61
N GLN A 407 0.97 29.56 -46.97
CA GLN A 407 1.01 28.10 -46.92
C GLN A 407 1.01 27.51 -48.33
N ARG A 408 0.07 27.95 -49.18
CA ARG A 408 -0.05 27.50 -50.58
C ARG A 408 1.23 27.77 -51.38
N HIS A 409 1.84 28.94 -51.20
CA HIS A 409 3.11 29.28 -51.85
C HIS A 409 4.28 28.42 -51.37
N LEU A 410 4.39 28.16 -50.06
CA LEU A 410 5.43 27.31 -49.49
C LEU A 410 5.28 25.84 -49.94
N GLU A 411 4.03 25.33 -50.01
CA GLU A 411 3.75 23.99 -50.52
C GLU A 411 4.16 23.84 -51.99
N LYS A 412 3.76 24.78 -52.86
CA LYS A 412 4.18 24.78 -54.27
C LYS A 412 5.70 24.78 -54.43
N LYS A 413 6.41 25.62 -53.67
CA LYS A 413 7.87 25.64 -53.68
C LYS A 413 8.49 24.34 -53.16
N LYS A 414 7.92 23.76 -52.10
CA LYS A 414 8.38 22.49 -51.54
C LYS A 414 8.25 21.38 -52.57
N GLU A 415 7.12 21.28 -53.25
CA GLU A 415 6.88 20.29 -54.31
C GLU A 415 7.87 20.47 -55.47
N ALA A 416 8.13 21.72 -55.89
CA ALA A 416 9.11 22.01 -56.93
C ALA A 416 10.55 21.60 -56.54
N PHE A 417 11.00 21.92 -55.33
CA PHE A 417 12.32 21.51 -54.85
C PHE A 417 12.43 20.00 -54.64
N GLN A 418 11.37 19.36 -54.13
CA GLN A 418 11.33 17.91 -53.95
C GLN A 418 11.41 17.20 -55.30
N PHE A 419 10.67 17.66 -56.31
CA PHE A 419 10.74 17.12 -57.66
C PHE A 419 12.15 17.23 -58.26
N ARG A 420 12.79 18.40 -58.15
CA ARG A 420 14.19 18.58 -58.62
C ARG A 420 15.13 17.60 -57.92
N ARG A 421 14.98 17.43 -56.60
CA ARG A 421 15.80 16.50 -55.82
C ARG A 421 15.57 15.06 -56.24
N ASP A 422 14.32 14.64 -56.36
CA ASP A 422 13.94 13.29 -56.78
C ASP A 422 14.51 12.98 -58.17
N VAL A 423 14.38 13.88 -59.14
CA VAL A 423 14.98 13.69 -60.49
C VAL A 423 16.49 13.48 -60.42
N GLU A 424 17.21 14.27 -59.62
CA GLU A 424 18.67 14.12 -59.49
C GLU A 424 19.06 12.82 -58.78
N ASP A 425 18.32 12.42 -57.74
CA ASP A 425 18.53 11.13 -57.07
C ASP A 425 18.28 9.95 -58.04
N GLU A 426 17.24 10.01 -58.87
CA GLU A 426 16.97 8.99 -59.89
C GLU A 426 18.03 8.98 -61.01
N LYS A 427 18.49 10.16 -61.45
CA LYS A 427 19.59 10.27 -62.43
C LYS A 427 20.89 9.66 -61.89
N LEU A 428 21.18 9.85 -60.61
CA LEU A 428 22.35 9.26 -59.95
C LEU A 428 22.22 7.74 -59.89
N TRP A 429 21.06 7.22 -59.48
CA TRP A 429 20.78 5.79 -59.47
C TRP A 429 20.99 5.15 -60.85
N ILE A 430 20.49 5.78 -61.91
CA ILE A 430 20.69 5.30 -63.29
C ILE A 430 22.19 5.28 -63.63
N ALA A 431 22.92 6.35 -63.29
CA ALA A 431 24.36 6.44 -63.55
C ALA A 431 25.17 5.38 -62.78
N GLU A 432 24.74 4.98 -61.58
CA GLU A 432 25.38 3.91 -60.80
C GLU A 432 25.16 2.51 -61.41
N LYS A 433 23.99 2.28 -62.02
CA LYS A 433 23.66 0.98 -62.65
C LYS A 433 24.21 0.84 -64.07
N MET A 434 24.42 1.96 -64.77
CA MET A 434 24.89 1.98 -66.15
C MET A 434 26.18 1.16 -66.41
N PRO A 435 27.24 1.22 -65.58
CA PRO A 435 28.47 0.44 -65.82
C PRO A 435 28.27 -1.08 -65.79
N GLN A 436 27.28 -1.56 -65.03
CA GLN A 436 26.95 -2.99 -64.99
C GLN A 436 26.27 -3.44 -66.28
N ALA A 437 25.47 -2.55 -66.88
CA ALA A 437 24.78 -2.76 -68.15
C ALA A 437 25.72 -2.64 -69.36
N THR A 438 26.75 -1.80 -69.30
CA THR A 438 27.70 -1.55 -70.40
C THR A 438 29.03 -2.31 -70.30
N SER A 439 29.19 -3.15 -69.27
CA SER A 439 30.40 -3.96 -69.10
C SER A 439 30.71 -4.77 -70.39
N PRO A 440 31.96 -4.79 -70.87
CA PRO A 440 32.35 -5.58 -72.04
C PRO A 440 32.71 -7.04 -71.71
N GLU A 441 32.62 -7.45 -70.44
CA GLU A 441 32.93 -8.83 -70.04
C GLU A 441 31.75 -9.76 -70.32
N TYR A 442 31.95 -10.72 -71.24
CA TYR A 442 30.94 -11.71 -71.62
C TYR A 442 31.25 -13.13 -71.12
N GLY A 443 32.45 -13.37 -70.57
CA GLY A 443 32.89 -14.69 -70.09
C GLY A 443 33.75 -15.43 -71.12
N ASN A 444 34.67 -16.25 -70.61
CA ASN A 444 35.61 -17.06 -71.40
C ASN A 444 35.44 -18.58 -71.16
N SER A 445 34.40 -18.98 -70.43
CA SER A 445 34.01 -20.37 -70.20
C SER A 445 32.49 -20.44 -70.05
N LEU A 446 31.88 -21.58 -70.37
CA LEU A 446 30.43 -21.78 -70.27
C LEU A 446 29.90 -21.44 -68.86
N PHE A 447 30.62 -21.83 -67.82
CA PHE A 447 30.30 -21.48 -66.43
C PHE A 447 30.30 -19.96 -66.19
N ASN A 448 31.34 -19.25 -66.66
CA ASN A 448 31.45 -17.79 -66.50
C ASN A 448 30.33 -17.05 -67.24
N VAL A 449 29.96 -17.50 -68.44
CA VAL A 449 28.85 -16.92 -69.20
C VAL A 449 27.52 -17.12 -68.47
N HIS A 450 27.22 -18.32 -67.96
CA HIS A 450 25.99 -18.56 -67.19
C HIS A 450 25.92 -17.71 -65.92
N MET A 451 27.05 -17.54 -65.22
CA MET A 451 27.13 -16.65 -64.05
C MET A 451 26.86 -15.19 -64.42
N LEU A 452 27.46 -14.68 -65.51
CA LEU A 452 27.23 -13.32 -66.00
C LEU A 452 25.80 -13.11 -66.50
N LYS A 453 25.18 -14.11 -67.15
CA LYS A 453 23.76 -14.10 -67.51
C LYS A 453 22.88 -13.97 -66.27
N LYS A 454 23.15 -14.74 -65.21
CA LYS A 454 22.40 -14.64 -63.95
C LYS A 454 22.54 -13.26 -63.31
N LYS A 455 23.75 -12.68 -63.32
CA LYS A 455 23.98 -11.29 -62.86
C LYS A 455 23.21 -10.27 -63.69
N ASN A 456 23.23 -10.38 -65.02
CA ASN A 456 22.47 -9.49 -65.91
C ASN A 456 20.96 -9.64 -65.74
N GLN A 457 20.47 -10.86 -65.49
CA GLN A 457 19.07 -11.11 -65.15
C GLN A 457 18.67 -10.46 -63.81
N SER A 458 19.54 -10.53 -62.79
CA SER A 458 19.33 -9.82 -61.52
C SER A 458 19.24 -8.31 -61.71
N LEU A 459 20.17 -7.72 -62.48
CA LEU A 459 20.14 -6.29 -62.79
C LEU A 459 18.85 -5.89 -63.54
N ARG A 460 18.40 -6.74 -64.47
CA ARG A 460 17.13 -6.52 -65.17
C ARG A 460 15.93 -6.53 -64.21
N THR A 461 15.86 -7.48 -63.28
CA THR A 461 14.80 -7.50 -62.25
C THR A 461 14.86 -6.26 -61.35
N GLU A 462 16.05 -5.80 -60.96
CA GLU A 462 16.22 -4.55 -60.20
C GLU A 462 15.67 -3.34 -60.96
N ILE A 463 15.95 -3.23 -62.27
CA ILE A 463 15.44 -2.14 -63.12
C ILE A 463 13.92 -2.22 -63.28
N GLU A 464 13.37 -3.41 -63.51
CA GLU A 464 11.91 -3.62 -63.61
C GLU A 464 11.20 -3.23 -62.30
N ASN A 465 11.80 -3.54 -61.14
CA ASN A 465 11.25 -3.16 -59.83
C ASN A 465 11.38 -1.66 -59.53
N HIS A 466 12.35 -0.97 -60.15
CA HIS A 466 12.58 0.47 -59.96
C HIS A 466 11.76 1.34 -60.91
N GLU A 467 11.21 0.76 -61.99
CA GLU A 467 10.36 1.45 -62.96
C GLU A 467 9.15 2.21 -62.36
N PRO A 468 8.41 1.67 -61.37
CA PRO A 468 7.33 2.42 -60.71
C PRO A 468 7.80 3.73 -60.07
N ARG A 469 9.03 3.76 -59.55
CA ARG A 469 9.60 4.97 -58.91
C ARG A 469 9.89 6.05 -59.95
N ILE A 470 10.51 5.69 -61.08
CA ILE A 470 10.75 6.61 -62.21
C ILE A 470 9.42 7.18 -62.72
N ASN A 471 8.42 6.32 -62.91
CA ASN A 471 7.08 6.74 -63.34
C ASN A 471 6.43 7.69 -62.34
N ALA A 472 6.58 7.45 -61.03
CA ALA A 472 6.06 8.33 -59.98
C ALA A 472 6.73 9.72 -60.02
N VAL A 473 8.05 9.78 -60.17
CA VAL A 473 8.78 11.06 -60.29
C VAL A 473 8.35 11.82 -61.53
N CYS A 474 8.24 11.15 -62.69
CA CYS A 474 7.75 11.75 -63.93
C CYS A 474 6.29 12.23 -63.80
N SER A 475 5.43 11.44 -63.15
CA SER A 475 4.03 11.81 -62.91
C SER A 475 3.90 13.02 -61.97
N ASN A 476 4.75 13.12 -60.94
CA ASN A 476 4.78 14.28 -60.05
C ASN A 476 5.24 15.54 -60.80
N GLY A 477 6.26 15.42 -61.65
CA GLY A 477 6.69 16.52 -62.52
C GLY A 477 5.60 16.94 -63.51
N GLN A 478 4.89 15.98 -64.12
CA GLN A 478 3.78 16.25 -65.03
C GLN A 478 2.63 16.97 -64.32
N LYS A 479 2.29 16.54 -63.11
CA LYS A 479 1.29 17.23 -62.26
C LYS A 479 1.67 18.70 -62.03
N LEU A 480 2.93 19.00 -61.70
CA LEU A 480 3.40 20.38 -61.51
C LEU A 480 3.32 21.22 -62.80
N ILE A 481 3.52 20.60 -63.96
CA ILE A 481 3.37 21.23 -65.27
C ILE A 481 1.89 21.53 -65.56
N ASP A 482 1.01 20.55 -65.33
CA ASP A 482 -0.43 20.67 -65.55
C ASP A 482 -1.06 21.75 -64.65
N GLU A 483 -0.50 21.94 -63.44
CA GLU A 483 -0.88 23.01 -62.50
C GLU A 483 -0.32 24.40 -62.89
N GLY A 484 0.45 24.50 -63.98
CA GLY A 484 0.93 25.77 -64.53
C GLY A 484 2.08 26.40 -63.73
N HIS A 485 2.97 25.60 -63.14
CA HIS A 485 4.10 26.10 -62.37
C HIS A 485 5.05 26.98 -63.22
N GLU A 486 5.64 28.03 -62.65
CA GLU A 486 6.52 28.98 -63.36
C GLU A 486 7.73 28.31 -64.04
N ALA A 487 8.26 27.26 -63.42
CA ALA A 487 9.38 26.45 -63.92
C ALA A 487 8.97 25.30 -64.86
N THR A 488 7.77 25.35 -65.45
CA THR A 488 7.26 24.33 -66.41
C THR A 488 8.27 23.96 -67.52
N PRO A 489 8.99 24.90 -68.16
CA PRO A 489 9.99 24.55 -69.18
C PRO A 489 11.15 23.71 -68.63
N GLU A 490 11.59 24.02 -67.40
CA GLU A 490 12.64 23.28 -66.70
C GLU A 490 12.17 21.86 -66.37
N PHE A 491 10.95 21.72 -65.85
CA PHE A 491 10.39 20.42 -65.48
C PHE A 491 10.22 19.50 -66.69
N ASN A 492 9.71 20.02 -67.82
CA ASN A 492 9.63 19.25 -69.07
C ASN A 492 11.00 18.73 -69.52
N ARG A 493 12.03 19.57 -69.44
CA ARG A 493 13.41 19.18 -69.77
C ARG A 493 13.90 18.08 -68.83
N LEU A 494 13.72 18.24 -67.52
CA LEU A 494 14.14 17.26 -66.50
C LEU A 494 13.45 15.91 -66.67
N ILE A 495 12.14 15.88 -66.94
CA ILE A 495 11.39 14.65 -67.24
C ILE A 495 11.92 13.98 -68.50
N SER A 496 12.15 14.77 -69.56
CA SER A 496 12.66 14.24 -70.83
C SER A 496 14.05 13.62 -70.66
N GLU A 497 14.95 14.30 -69.96
CA GLU A 497 16.29 13.80 -69.64
C GLU A 497 16.26 12.52 -68.80
N LEU A 498 15.38 12.46 -67.80
CA LEU A 498 15.24 11.27 -66.96
C LEU A 498 14.73 10.08 -67.78
N ASN A 499 13.70 10.28 -68.60
CA ASN A 499 13.16 9.24 -69.48
C ASN A 499 14.16 8.77 -70.53
N GLU A 500 14.96 9.68 -71.09
CA GLU A 500 16.04 9.34 -72.02
C GLU A 500 17.09 8.45 -71.36
N LYS A 501 17.63 8.86 -70.21
CA LYS A 501 18.60 8.06 -69.43
C LYS A 501 18.02 6.71 -69.00
N TRP A 502 16.74 6.68 -68.63
CA TRP A 502 16.05 5.43 -68.27
C TRP A 502 15.97 4.46 -69.45
N ARG A 503 15.62 4.97 -70.64
CA ARG A 503 15.58 4.20 -71.88
C ARG A 503 16.97 3.67 -72.25
N GLU A 504 18.00 4.52 -72.16
CA GLU A 504 19.40 4.13 -72.41
C GLU A 504 19.83 2.96 -71.51
N LEU A 505 19.50 3.00 -70.22
CA LEU A 505 19.82 1.92 -69.29
C LEU A 505 19.11 0.61 -69.68
N LYS A 506 17.82 0.67 -70.01
CA LYS A 506 17.04 -0.50 -70.47
C LYS A 506 17.62 -1.09 -71.75
N GLU A 507 17.97 -0.26 -72.72
CA GLU A 507 18.60 -0.67 -73.98
C GLU A 507 19.98 -1.30 -73.75
N ALA A 508 20.80 -0.72 -72.87
CA ALA A 508 22.12 -1.25 -72.52
C ALA A 508 22.03 -2.66 -71.91
N VAL A 509 21.11 -2.88 -70.96
CA VAL A 509 20.89 -4.21 -70.35
C VAL A 509 20.37 -5.22 -71.37
N ALA A 510 19.47 -4.80 -72.27
CA ALA A 510 18.97 -5.66 -73.35
C ALA A 510 20.08 -6.03 -74.35
N ASN A 511 20.91 -5.07 -74.75
CA ASN A 511 22.05 -5.32 -75.62
C ASN A 511 23.06 -6.27 -74.96
N ARG A 512 23.43 -6.04 -73.70
CA ARG A 512 24.30 -6.92 -72.93
C ARG A 512 23.74 -8.34 -72.81
N ASN A 513 22.42 -8.48 -72.62
CA ASN A 513 21.76 -9.78 -72.62
C ASN A 513 21.95 -10.50 -73.97
N ASN A 514 21.76 -9.80 -75.09
CA ASN A 514 21.95 -10.37 -76.43
C ASN A 514 23.41 -10.80 -76.66
N GLN A 515 24.38 -9.99 -76.24
CA GLN A 515 25.81 -10.34 -76.35
C GLN A 515 26.17 -11.56 -75.49
N LEU A 516 25.65 -11.64 -74.25
CA LEU A 516 25.84 -12.82 -73.39
C LEU A 516 25.22 -14.08 -73.99
N LEU A 517 24.05 -13.99 -74.63
CA LEU A 517 23.41 -15.11 -75.33
C LEU A 517 24.20 -15.56 -76.56
N GLN A 518 24.78 -14.62 -77.31
CA GLN A 518 25.64 -14.96 -78.45
C GLN A 518 26.94 -15.63 -77.97
N ASN A 519 27.56 -15.10 -76.91
CA ASN A 519 28.76 -15.68 -76.32
C ASN A 519 28.48 -17.07 -75.72
N GLU A 520 27.33 -17.27 -75.07
CA GLU A 520 26.90 -18.59 -74.57
C GLU A 520 26.85 -19.63 -75.68
N LYS A 521 26.25 -19.30 -76.83
CA LYS A 521 26.22 -20.21 -77.99
C LYS A 521 27.62 -20.57 -78.48
N ALA A 522 28.53 -19.58 -78.53
CA ALA A 522 29.91 -19.83 -78.93
C ALA A 522 30.65 -20.72 -77.91
N GLN A 523 30.53 -20.44 -76.61
CA GLN A 523 31.15 -21.23 -75.55
C GLN A 523 30.56 -22.64 -75.44
N GLN A 524 29.26 -22.80 -75.67
CA GLN A 524 28.61 -24.11 -75.75
C GLN A 524 29.18 -24.92 -76.91
N TYR A 525 29.31 -24.31 -78.09
CA TYR A 525 29.94 -24.99 -79.24
C TYR A 525 31.39 -25.41 -78.94
N PHE A 526 32.20 -24.53 -78.32
CA PHE A 526 33.57 -24.90 -77.93
C PHE A 526 33.59 -26.02 -76.88
N PHE A 527 32.66 -26.00 -75.93
CA PHE A 527 32.51 -27.06 -74.93
C PHE A 527 32.16 -28.40 -75.60
N ASP A 528 31.13 -28.42 -76.46
CA ASP A 528 30.67 -29.61 -77.18
C ASP A 528 31.77 -30.14 -78.12
N ALA A 529 32.52 -29.26 -78.78
CA ALA A 529 33.65 -29.63 -79.63
C ALA A 529 34.79 -30.27 -78.81
N THR A 530 35.11 -29.71 -77.64
CA THR A 530 36.13 -30.28 -76.74
C THR A 530 35.69 -31.62 -76.17
N GLU A 531 34.41 -31.78 -75.84
CA GLU A 531 33.82 -33.04 -75.39
C GLU A 531 33.85 -34.10 -76.50
N ALA A 532 33.51 -33.72 -77.75
CA ALA A 532 33.61 -34.60 -78.90
C ALA A 532 35.06 -34.99 -79.24
N GLU A 533 36.01 -34.06 -79.17
CA GLU A 533 37.45 -34.35 -79.32
C GLU A 533 37.94 -35.33 -78.25
N SER A 534 37.52 -35.13 -77.00
CA SER A 534 37.83 -36.03 -75.89
C SER A 534 37.25 -37.43 -76.14
N TRP A 535 35.99 -37.52 -76.57
CA TRP A 535 35.33 -38.78 -76.90
C TRP A 535 35.98 -39.52 -78.08
N MET A 536 36.40 -38.79 -79.13
CA MET A 536 37.15 -39.36 -80.26
C MET A 536 38.57 -39.80 -79.88
N SER A 537 39.17 -39.22 -78.83
CA SER A 537 40.49 -39.62 -78.33
C SER A 537 40.45 -40.82 -77.38
N GLU A 538 39.27 -41.15 -76.84
CA GLU A 538 39.00 -42.31 -75.96
C GLU A 538 38.56 -43.57 -76.74
N GLN A 539 38.46 -43.48 -78.08
CA GLN A 539 38.18 -44.58 -79.03
C GLN A 539 39.44 -44.93 -79.83
#